data_AF-A0A6N9C9T1-F1
#
_entry.id   AF-A0A6N9C9T1-F1
#
_cell.length_a   1.000
_cell.length_b   1.000
_cell.length_c   1.000
_cell.angle_alpha   90.00
_cell.angle_beta   90.00
_cell.angle_gamma   90.00
#
_symmetry.space_group_name_H-M   'P 1'
#
loop_
_entity.id
_entity.type
_entity.pdbx_description
1 polymer ?
#
loop_
_entity_poly.entity_id
_entity_poly.type
_entity_poly.pdbx_seq_one_letter_code
_entity_poly.pdbx_strand_id
1 'polypeptide(L)'
;MPNRDTFQKVEPSIVHQIAISLFGDRYIIIYDNTIQFHSHCYHVKRIEDTTHRYTGHLYLMDANTQLAMRTDEDFAAPGSYGAIFDSATGEIVGCDEEV
;
A
#
# COMPACT_ATOMS: atom_id res chain seq x y z
N MET A 1 21.16 -39.42 1.23
CA MET A 1 20.86 -38.04 1.68
C MET A 1 20.12 -37.36 0.55
N PRO A 2 18.85 -36.93 0.69
CA PRO A 2 18.14 -36.30 -0.41
C PRO A 2 18.67 -34.88 -0.61
N ASN A 3 18.77 -34.51 -1.88
CA ASN A 3 19.38 -33.29 -2.40
C ASN A 3 18.64 -32.04 -1.88
N ARG A 4 19.43 -31.04 -1.47
CA ARG A 4 18.98 -29.71 -1.03
C ARG A 4 18.14 -29.05 -2.11
N ASP A 5 16.97 -28.56 -1.69
CA ASP A 5 16.14 -27.51 -2.28
C ASP A 5 16.60 -27.01 -3.66
N THR A 6 16.04 -27.59 -4.72
CA THR A 6 16.09 -26.98 -6.05
C THR A 6 15.15 -25.79 -6.04
N PHE A 7 15.66 -24.60 -5.72
CA PHE A 7 14.93 -23.35 -5.93
C PHE A 7 14.69 -23.18 -7.43
N GLN A 8 13.44 -23.39 -7.84
CA GLN A 8 13.02 -23.14 -9.21
C GLN A 8 13.05 -21.62 -9.42
N LYS A 9 13.87 -21.17 -10.38
CA LYS A 9 13.89 -19.76 -10.78
C LYS A 9 12.51 -19.43 -11.35
N VAL A 10 11.71 -18.69 -10.59
CA VAL A 10 10.45 -18.13 -11.07
C VAL A 10 10.80 -16.89 -11.88
N GLU A 11 10.55 -16.93 -13.18
CA GLU A 11 10.59 -15.75 -14.04
C GLU A 11 9.44 -14.83 -13.61
N PRO A 12 9.69 -13.57 -13.19
CA PRO A 12 8.63 -12.67 -12.79
C PRO A 12 7.75 -12.34 -14.00
N SER A 13 6.46 -12.69 -13.93
CA SER A 13 5.46 -12.32 -14.91
C SER A 13 4.71 -11.07 -14.46
N ILE A 14 4.59 -10.08 -15.35
CA ILE A 14 3.74 -8.91 -15.14
C ILE A 14 2.30 -9.35 -15.44
N VAL A 15 1.47 -9.46 -14.41
CA VAL A 15 0.04 -9.75 -14.55
C VAL A 15 -0.72 -8.47 -14.18
N HIS A 16 -1.10 -7.66 -15.18
CA HIS A 16 -1.83 -6.38 -15.08
C HIS A 16 -1.15 -5.24 -14.30
N GLN A 17 -0.64 -4.23 -15.01
CA GLN A 17 0.05 -3.07 -14.43
C GLN A 17 -0.88 -1.86 -14.28
N ILE A 18 -1.06 -1.37 -13.05
CA ILE A 18 -1.59 -0.03 -12.75
C ILE A 18 -0.46 0.77 -12.09
N ALA A 19 0.06 1.79 -12.76
CA ALA A 19 1.14 2.63 -12.24
C ALA A 19 0.55 3.71 -11.32
N ILE A 20 0.95 3.72 -10.05
CA ILE A 20 0.51 4.67 -9.04
C ILE A 20 1.74 5.40 -8.51
N SER A 21 1.70 6.73 -8.49
CA SER A 21 2.78 7.56 -7.96
C SER A 21 2.76 7.51 -6.43
N LEU A 22 3.75 6.86 -5.84
CA LEU A 22 3.93 6.86 -4.39
C LEU A 22 5.29 7.50 -4.13
N PHE A 23 5.26 8.77 -3.70
CA PHE A 23 6.41 9.59 -3.30
C PHE A 23 7.27 10.15 -4.46
N GLY A 24 6.69 11.01 -5.31
CA GLY A 24 7.41 11.73 -6.37
C GLY A 24 7.62 10.91 -7.64
N ASP A 25 8.77 11.01 -8.31
CA ASP A 25 9.09 10.31 -9.58
C ASP A 25 9.13 8.76 -9.47
N ARG A 26 8.70 8.18 -8.34
CA ARG A 26 8.72 6.75 -8.06
C ARG A 26 7.32 6.16 -8.24
N TYR A 27 7.22 5.25 -9.21
CA TYR A 27 6.00 4.49 -9.45
C TYR A 27 6.03 3.19 -8.63
N ILE A 28 4.97 2.96 -7.86
CA ILE A 28 4.68 1.66 -7.26
C ILE A 28 3.52 1.08 -8.04
N ILE A 29 3.68 -0.16 -8.51
CA ILE A 29 2.66 -0.84 -9.30
C ILE A 29 1.86 -1.74 -8.35
N ILE A 30 0.56 -1.50 -8.30
CA ILE A 30 -0.37 -2.26 -7.47
C ILE A 30 -1.02 -3.34 -8.35
N TYR A 31 -0.72 -4.59 -8.06
CA TYR A 31 -1.17 -5.75 -8.84
C TYR A 31 -2.41 -6.46 -8.24
N ASP A 32 -2.78 -6.11 -7.00
CA ASP A 32 -3.97 -6.57 -6.27
C ASP A 32 -4.13 -5.67 -5.03
N ASN A 33 -4.76 -6.13 -3.95
CA ASN A 33 -4.83 -5.40 -2.69
C ASN A 33 -3.53 -5.44 -1.86
N THR A 34 -2.39 -5.88 -2.38
CA THR A 34 -1.14 -6.02 -1.62
C THR A 34 0.08 -5.47 -2.37
N ILE A 35 0.94 -4.75 -1.66
CA ILE A 35 2.15 -4.10 -2.17
C ILE A 35 3.34 -4.50 -1.29
N GLN A 36 4.46 -4.88 -1.91
CA GLN A 36 5.75 -4.94 -1.22
C GLN A 36 6.55 -3.67 -1.51
N PHE A 37 6.83 -2.87 -0.47
CA PHE A 37 7.64 -1.66 -0.58
C PHE A 37 8.58 -1.55 0.63
N HIS A 38 9.88 -1.35 0.37
CA HIS A 38 10.93 -1.53 1.38
C HIS A 38 10.80 -2.86 2.13
N SER A 39 10.89 -2.82 3.46
CA SER A 39 10.73 -3.95 4.38
C SER A 39 9.27 -4.26 4.72
N HIS A 40 8.31 -3.59 4.09
CA HIS A 40 6.91 -3.64 4.45
C HIS A 40 6.06 -4.30 3.36
N CYS A 41 5.10 -5.07 3.83
CA CYS A 41 4.01 -5.59 3.02
C CYS A 41 2.77 -4.79 3.41
N TYR A 42 2.18 -4.07 2.47
CA TYR A 42 1.00 -3.24 2.70
C TYR A 42 -0.21 -3.87 2.04
N HIS A 43 -1.35 -3.82 2.72
CA HIS A 43 -2.65 -3.98 2.10
C HIS A 43 -3.19 -2.64 1.63
N VAL A 44 -3.63 -2.59 0.38
CA VAL A 44 -4.41 -1.48 -0.17
C VAL A 44 -5.84 -1.62 0.31
N LYS A 45 -6.30 -0.63 1.07
CA LYS A 45 -7.63 -0.61 1.67
C LYS A 45 -8.37 0.62 1.18
N ARG A 46 -9.71 0.53 1.14
CA ARG A 46 -10.59 1.64 0.84
C ARG A 46 -11.17 2.17 2.14
N ILE A 47 -11.31 3.49 2.25
CA ILE A 47 -12.00 4.14 3.36
C ILE A 47 -13.51 3.93 3.17
N GLU A 48 -14.11 3.08 4.01
CA GLU A 48 -15.55 2.76 3.96
C GLU A 48 -16.39 3.58 4.96
N ASP A 49 -15.74 4.33 5.86
CA ASP A 49 -16.44 5.23 6.79
C ASP A 49 -17.11 6.37 6.01
N THR A 50 -18.43 6.31 5.89
CA THR A 50 -19.28 7.28 5.16
C THR A 50 -19.25 8.70 5.71
N THR A 51 -18.76 8.89 6.94
CA THR A 51 -18.65 10.22 7.58
C THR A 51 -17.30 10.87 7.34
N HIS A 52 -16.32 10.11 6.84
CA HIS A 52 -14.96 10.58 6.62
C HIS A 52 -14.86 11.39 5.33
N ARG A 53 -14.14 12.53 5.36
CA ARG A 53 -14.00 13.44 4.21
C ARG A 53 -13.43 12.76 2.95
N TYR A 54 -12.69 11.68 3.15
CA TYR A 54 -12.05 10.89 2.08
C TYR A 54 -12.71 9.53 1.84
N THR A 55 -14.00 9.37 2.19
CA THR A 55 -14.76 8.15 1.84
C THR A 55 -14.50 7.73 0.39
N GLY A 56 -14.24 6.44 0.16
CA GLY A 56 -13.98 5.87 -1.17
C GLY A 56 -12.54 5.97 -1.66
N HIS A 57 -11.68 6.77 -1.02
CA HIS A 57 -10.25 6.83 -1.33
C HIS A 57 -9.48 5.66 -0.73
N LEU A 58 -8.24 5.49 -1.17
CA LEU A 58 -7.39 4.39 -0.74
C LEU A 58 -6.42 4.82 0.35
N TYR A 59 -5.98 3.86 1.15
CA TYR A 59 -4.86 3.98 2.07
C TYR A 59 -4.08 2.67 2.11
N LEU A 60 -2.84 2.72 2.61
CA LEU A 60 -1.97 1.57 2.75
C LEU A 60 -1.89 1.17 4.22
N MET A 61 -2.17 -0.09 4.53
CA MET A 61 -2.12 -0.63 5.88
C MET A 61 -1.05 -1.71 5.96
N ASP A 62 -0.07 -1.57 6.85
CA ASP A 62 0.98 -2.57 6.99
C ASP A 62 0.38 -3.90 7.48
N ALA A 63 0.75 -4.98 6.81
CA ALA A 63 0.22 -6.31 7.07
C ALA A 63 0.61 -6.86 8.44
N ASN A 64 1.73 -6.42 9.02
CA ASN A 64 2.22 -6.90 10.31
C ASN A 64 1.67 -6.09 11.47
N THR A 65 1.70 -4.75 11.38
CA THR A 65 1.31 -3.85 12.47
C THR A 65 -0.16 -3.45 12.42
N GLN A 66 -0.81 -3.61 11.25
CA GLN A 66 -2.16 -3.11 10.97
C GLN A 66 -2.28 -1.59 11.15
N LEU A 67 -1.17 -0.86 11.09
CA LEU A 67 -1.15 0.60 11.10
C LEU A 67 -1.14 1.14 9.68
N ALA A 68 -1.82 2.28 9.48
CA ALA A 68 -1.80 2.96 8.21
C ALA A 68 -0.45 3.65 7.98
N MET A 69 0.07 3.57 6.77
CA MET A 69 1.26 4.29 6.33
C MET A 69 0.96 5.79 6.33
N ARG A 70 1.78 6.60 7.00
CA ARG A 70 1.69 8.08 6.96
C ARG A 70 2.72 8.66 6.01
N THR A 71 3.94 8.14 6.07
CA THR A 71 5.06 8.47 5.17
C THR A 71 5.79 7.18 4.78
N ASP A 72 6.84 7.28 3.98
CA ASP A 72 7.73 6.15 3.65
C ASP A 72 8.52 5.60 4.85
N GLU A 73 8.57 6.34 5.96
CA GLU A 73 9.32 5.98 7.17
C GLU A 73 8.45 5.87 8.43
N ASP A 74 7.19 6.32 8.39
CA ASP A 74 6.34 6.48 9.58
C ASP A 74 4.91 5.94 9.40
N PHE A 75 4.30 5.56 10.52
CA PHE A 75 2.94 5.04 10.61
C PHE A 75 2.02 6.02 11.33
N ALA A 76 0.76 6.06 10.91
CA ALA A 76 -0.28 6.78 11.62
C ALA A 76 -0.69 6.06 12.91
N ALA A 77 -1.31 6.81 13.82
CA ALA A 77 -1.87 6.27 15.04
C ALA A 77 -2.93 5.18 14.74
N PRO A 78 -3.13 4.21 15.65
CA PRO A 78 -4.18 3.20 15.49
C PRO A 78 -5.55 3.82 15.21
N GLY A 79 -6.25 3.32 14.20
CA GLY A 79 -7.57 3.82 13.79
C GLY A 79 -7.56 4.97 12.78
N SER A 80 -6.40 5.57 12.52
CA SER A 80 -6.24 6.57 11.45
C SER A 80 -5.98 5.91 10.09
N TYR A 81 -6.31 6.63 9.01
CA TYR A 81 -6.06 6.22 7.63
C TYR A 81 -4.69 6.66 7.07
N GLY A 82 -3.91 7.45 7.81
CA GLY A 82 -2.59 7.90 7.36
C GLY A 82 -2.62 8.68 6.05
N ALA A 83 -1.69 8.40 5.13
CA ALA A 83 -1.69 8.99 3.80
C ALA A 83 -2.82 8.41 2.94
N ILE A 84 -3.52 9.31 2.25
CA ILE A 84 -4.74 9.00 1.51
C ILE A 84 -4.49 9.25 0.03
N PHE A 85 -4.79 8.22 -0.76
CA PHE A 85 -4.49 8.16 -2.18
C PHE A 85 -5.76 8.21 -3.02
N ASP A 86 -5.72 8.99 -4.09
CA ASP A 86 -6.73 8.92 -5.14
C ASP A 86 -6.61 7.60 -5.90
N SER A 87 -7.72 6.89 -6.05
CA SER A 87 -7.71 5.55 -6.66
C SER A 87 -7.44 5.54 -8.17
N ALA A 88 -7.63 6.67 -8.85
CA ALA A 88 -7.46 6.77 -10.30
C ALA A 88 -6.02 7.19 -10.68
N THR A 89 -5.43 8.08 -9.90
CA THR A 89 -4.12 8.70 -10.18
C THR A 89 -3.01 8.15 -9.29
N GLY A 90 -3.36 7.64 -8.11
CA GLY A 90 -2.42 7.24 -7.08
C GLY A 90 -1.82 8.39 -6.27
N GLU A 91 -2.20 9.64 -6.57
CA GLU A 91 -1.66 10.81 -5.89
C GLU A 91 -2.14 10.89 -4.44
N ILE A 92 -1.25 11.37 -3.55
CA ILE A 92 -1.62 11.69 -2.18
C ILE A 92 -2.51 12.95 -2.21
N VAL A 93 -3.79 12.78 -1.87
CA VAL A 93 -4.79 13.87 -1.82
C VAL A 93 -5.01 14.38 -0.41
N GLY A 94 -4.40 13.73 0.58
CA GLY A 94 -4.45 14.17 1.96
C GLY A 94 -3.77 13.22 2.92
N CYS A 95 -3.78 13.65 4.18
CA CYS A 95 -3.47 12.81 5.32
C CYS A 95 -4.65 12.89 6.29
N ASP A 96 -4.91 11.79 6.97
CA ASP A 96 -5.70 11.76 8.18
C ASP A 96 -4.77 12.10 9.35
N GLU A 97 -4.83 13.36 9.79
CA GLU A 97 -4.16 13.83 11.00
C GLU A 97 -5.13 13.61 12.16
N GLU A 98 -4.64 13.05 13.27
CA GLU A 98 -5.38 12.58 14.45
C GLU A 98 -6.67 13.36 14.77
N VAL A 99 -7.74 12.61 15.11
CA VAL A 99 -8.95 13.16 15.78
C VAL A 99 -8.61 13.59 17.19
#